data_AF-A0A1J3IM71-F1
#
_entry.id   AF-A0A1J3IM71-F1
#
_cell.length_a   1.000
_cell.length_b   1.000
_cell.length_c   1.000
_cell.angle_alpha   90.00
_cell.angle_beta   90.00
_cell.angle_gamma   90.00
#
_symmetry.space_group_name_H-M   'P 1'
#
loop_
_entity.id
_entity.type
_entity.pdbx_description
1 polymer ?
#
loop_
_entity_poly.entity_id
_entity_poly.type
_entity_poly.pdbx_seq_one_letter_code
_entity_poly.pdbx_strand_id
1 'polypeptide(L)'
;MVLRGKPDALAFVVPKLTKDPNYQEQDRILLIVWMTAQASQVDLYAGLYSWAHYLLPIAGDKSGCRRKSMDLILQLVENILSKPKALTTLVSGAVRKGQRLIPVSSFEILMRLTFPAPSTRTKATKRFEAIYPLLKQVALLAPENSTGSKRMKEIFTFSLELAEQEDSVLAEEATAIAIWALTENADCFKLWDNLYTENLDASVDLLEKLADEWKDHSIKLSSSPRDALTVSQTLQIFRQKNAIAAITQGRANCSQHNEADKYCKLILGMRREHLLDVAGATYLLGGAVAAAIALVQSYQ
;
A
#
# COMPACT_ATOMS: atom_id res chain seq x y z
N MET A 1 33.79 9.64 -15.31
CA MET A 1 33.20 10.42 -14.20
C MET A 1 32.86 9.48 -13.05
N VAL A 2 33.30 9.77 -11.81
CA VAL A 2 33.34 8.81 -10.67
C VAL A 2 31.98 8.14 -10.39
N LEU A 3 30.88 8.89 -10.44
CA LEU A 3 29.53 8.37 -10.15
C LEU A 3 29.01 7.37 -11.20
N ARG A 4 29.54 7.40 -12.43
CA ARG A 4 29.23 6.37 -13.44
C ARG A 4 30.01 5.08 -13.21
N GLY A 5 31.19 5.18 -12.61
CA GLY A 5 32.01 4.01 -12.25
C GLY A 5 31.61 3.37 -10.92
N LYS A 6 31.02 4.14 -10.00
CA LYS A 6 30.59 3.69 -8.66
C LYS A 6 29.25 4.33 -8.25
N PRO A 7 28.11 3.92 -8.86
CA PRO A 7 26.80 4.51 -8.57
C PRO A 7 26.36 4.30 -7.11
N ASP A 8 26.72 3.17 -6.50
CA ASP A 8 26.46 2.86 -5.08
C ASP A 8 27.05 3.90 -4.11
N ALA A 9 28.05 4.69 -4.53
CA ALA A 9 28.62 5.76 -3.70
C ALA A 9 27.58 6.84 -3.34
N LEU A 10 26.50 6.99 -4.13
CA LEU A 10 25.43 7.94 -3.84
C LEU A 10 24.79 7.72 -2.46
N ALA A 11 24.60 6.46 -2.07
CA ALA A 11 24.00 6.12 -0.78
C ALA A 11 24.81 6.64 0.41
N PHE A 12 26.11 6.90 0.22
CA PHE A 12 27.01 7.43 1.25
C PHE A 12 27.25 8.94 1.14
N VAL A 13 27.28 9.46 -0.09
CA VAL A 13 27.60 10.87 -0.36
C VAL A 13 26.39 11.78 -0.15
N VAL A 14 25.21 11.39 -0.63
CA VAL A 14 24.00 12.23 -0.56
C VAL A 14 23.59 12.55 0.88
N PRO A 15 23.56 11.60 1.84
CA PRO A 15 23.26 11.90 3.25
C PRO A 15 24.18 12.94 3.88
N LYS A 16 25.47 12.94 3.51
CA LYS A 16 26.44 13.91 4.04
C LYS A 16 26.14 15.30 3.51
N LEU A 17 25.88 15.41 2.20
CA LEU A 17 25.53 16.68 1.55
C LEU A 17 24.21 17.26 2.05
N THR A 18 23.20 16.42 2.33
CA THR A 18 21.93 16.89 2.89
C THR A 18 22.08 17.53 4.28
N LYS A 19 23.14 17.18 5.02
CA LYS A 19 23.41 17.68 6.38
C LYS A 19 24.50 18.74 6.43
N ASP A 20 25.14 19.03 5.30
CA ASP A 20 26.25 19.98 5.24
C ASP A 20 25.73 21.42 5.33
N PRO A 21 26.16 22.21 6.32
CA PRO A 21 25.75 23.61 6.47
C PRO A 21 26.42 24.54 5.46
N ASN A 22 27.49 24.10 4.78
CA ASN A 22 28.27 24.95 3.87
C ASN A 22 27.58 25.22 2.53
N TYR A 23 26.52 24.47 2.20
CA TYR A 23 25.80 24.63 0.94
C TYR A 23 24.43 25.24 1.16
N GLN A 24 24.10 26.25 0.34
CA GLN A 24 22.73 26.74 0.26
C GLN A 24 21.79 25.61 -0.18
N GLU A 25 20.56 25.61 0.32
CA GLU A 25 19.55 24.58 0.00
C GLU A 25 19.37 24.36 -1.51
N GLN A 26 19.35 25.45 -2.29
CA GLN A 26 19.19 25.38 -3.74
C GLN A 26 20.36 24.66 -4.42
N ASP A 27 21.58 24.98 -4.02
CA ASP A 27 22.79 24.39 -4.58
C ASP A 27 22.92 22.92 -4.20
N ARG A 28 22.49 22.56 -2.99
CA ARG A 28 22.39 21.15 -2.55
C ARG A 28 21.45 20.36 -3.44
N ILE A 29 20.23 20.87 -3.69
CA ILE A 29 19.25 20.17 -4.54
C ILE A 29 19.81 20.00 -5.95
N LEU A 30 20.38 21.05 -6.54
CA LEU A 30 20.98 21.00 -7.87
C LEU A 30 22.10 19.94 -7.95
N LEU A 31 22.98 19.92 -6.94
CA LEU A 31 24.07 18.95 -6.88
C LEU A 31 23.54 17.52 -6.73
N ILE A 32 22.55 17.29 -5.85
CA ILE A 32 21.93 15.97 -5.66
C ILE A 32 21.24 15.50 -6.93
N VAL A 33 20.47 16.37 -7.60
CA VAL A 33 19.82 16.07 -8.89
C VAL A 33 20.87 15.68 -9.92
N TRP A 34 21.94 16.46 -10.07
CA TRP A 34 23.01 16.16 -11.03
C TRP A 34 23.70 14.83 -10.73
N MET A 35 24.10 14.58 -9.49
CA MET A 35 24.76 13.33 -9.11
C MET A 35 23.86 12.12 -9.35
N THR A 36 22.58 12.25 -9.02
CA THR A 36 21.56 11.20 -9.22
C THR A 36 21.33 10.94 -10.71
N ALA A 37 21.24 11.99 -11.53
CA ALA A 37 21.12 11.87 -12.98
C ALA A 37 22.29 11.06 -13.55
N GLN A 38 23.51 11.32 -13.06
CA GLN A 38 24.71 10.66 -13.56
C GLN A 38 24.79 9.18 -13.17
N ALA A 39 24.45 8.83 -11.93
CA ALA A 39 24.39 7.43 -11.52
C ALA A 39 23.29 6.67 -12.28
N SER A 40 22.14 7.30 -12.48
CA SER A 40 21.00 6.69 -13.17
C SER A 40 21.31 6.27 -14.60
N GLN A 41 22.33 6.88 -15.24
CA GLN A 41 22.78 6.49 -16.58
C GLN A 41 23.26 5.05 -16.65
N VAL A 42 23.85 4.55 -15.56
CA VAL A 42 24.43 3.20 -15.48
C VAL A 42 23.59 2.29 -14.59
N ASP A 43 23.04 2.83 -13.50
CA ASP A 43 22.29 2.08 -12.50
C ASP A 43 20.99 2.79 -12.14
N LEU A 44 19.88 2.28 -12.69
CA LEU A 44 18.55 2.84 -12.45
C LEU A 44 18.12 2.71 -10.98
N TYR A 45 18.55 1.64 -10.30
CA TYR A 45 18.25 1.44 -8.89
C TYR A 45 18.90 2.55 -8.06
N ALA A 46 20.20 2.81 -8.24
CA ALA A 46 20.89 3.86 -7.50
C ALA A 46 20.26 5.25 -7.75
N GLY A 47 19.86 5.51 -9.00
CA GLY A 47 19.16 6.73 -9.38
C GLY A 47 17.82 6.90 -8.65
N LEU A 48 16.92 5.91 -8.76
CA LEU A 48 15.60 6.00 -8.14
C LEU A 48 15.67 5.92 -6.60
N TYR A 49 16.62 5.17 -6.06
CA TYR A 49 16.88 5.11 -4.62
C TYR A 49 17.21 6.50 -4.09
N SER A 50 18.18 7.19 -4.69
CA SER A 50 18.55 8.55 -4.25
C SER A 50 17.42 9.54 -4.45
N TRP A 51 16.65 9.42 -5.52
CA TRP A 51 15.47 10.26 -5.71
C TRP A 51 14.43 10.05 -4.60
N ALA A 52 14.04 8.79 -4.33
CA ALA A 52 12.99 8.48 -3.37
C ALA A 52 13.38 8.79 -1.93
N HIS A 53 14.65 8.59 -1.55
CA HIS A 53 15.13 8.79 -0.19
C HIS A 53 15.48 10.25 0.14
N TYR A 54 15.86 11.07 -0.85
CA TYR A 54 16.40 12.40 -0.58
C TYR A 54 15.70 13.53 -1.34
N LEU A 55 15.27 13.31 -2.59
CA LEU A 55 14.66 14.38 -3.38
C LEU A 55 13.14 14.45 -3.22
N LEU A 56 12.47 13.29 -3.19
CA LEU A 56 11.02 13.24 -3.00
C LEU A 56 10.57 13.82 -1.65
N PRO A 57 11.26 13.59 -0.51
CA PRO A 57 10.91 14.25 0.75
C PRO A 57 10.99 15.78 0.69
N ILE A 58 11.95 16.32 -0.07
CA ILE A 58 12.07 17.77 -0.29
C ILE A 58 10.89 18.27 -1.13
N ALA A 59 10.45 17.50 -2.13
CA ALA A 59 9.26 17.82 -2.90
C ALA A 59 7.97 17.80 -2.06
N GLY A 60 7.91 16.93 -1.05
CA GLY A 60 6.77 16.79 -0.14
C GLY A 60 6.73 17.77 1.03
N ASP A 61 7.77 18.60 1.22
CA ASP A 61 7.84 19.49 2.39
C ASP A 61 6.78 20.60 2.32
N LYS A 62 6.11 20.83 3.45
CA LYS A 62 5.05 21.82 3.64
C LYS A 62 5.56 23.25 3.48
N SER A 63 6.85 23.48 3.71
CA SER A 63 7.50 24.79 3.44
C SER A 63 7.49 25.17 1.95
N GLY A 64 7.15 24.21 1.08
CA GLY A 64 7.01 24.39 -0.35
C GLY A 64 8.35 24.29 -1.07
N CYS A 65 8.54 23.22 -1.83
CA CYS A 65 9.67 23.13 -2.75
C CYS A 65 9.57 24.23 -3.82
N ARG A 66 10.65 24.98 -4.04
CA ARG A 66 10.68 26.01 -5.10
C ARG A 66 10.31 25.38 -6.45
N ARG A 67 9.47 26.05 -7.25
CA ARG A 67 9.01 25.53 -8.56
C ARG A 67 10.14 25.00 -9.43
N LYS A 68 11.26 25.73 -9.53
CA LYS A 68 12.44 25.31 -10.32
C LYS A 68 13.05 24.00 -9.80
N SER A 69 13.13 23.83 -8.48
CA SER A 69 13.65 22.61 -7.86
C SER A 69 12.69 21.44 -8.08
N MET A 70 11.38 21.67 -7.90
CA MET A 70 10.34 20.67 -8.18
C MET A 70 10.41 20.18 -9.64
N ASP A 71 10.57 21.10 -10.59
CA ASP A 71 10.64 20.76 -12.01
C ASP A 71 11.84 19.87 -12.32
N LEU A 72 12.99 20.12 -11.70
CA LEU A 72 14.21 19.32 -11.86
C LEU A 72 14.08 17.94 -11.21
N ILE A 73 13.47 17.86 -10.02
CA ILE A 73 13.21 16.60 -9.31
C ILE A 73 12.29 15.70 -10.14
N LEU A 74 11.23 16.26 -10.72
CA LEU A 74 10.31 15.54 -11.59
C LEU A 74 10.98 15.13 -12.91
N GLN A 75 11.75 16.04 -13.53
CA GLN A 75 12.42 15.75 -14.80
C GLN A 75 13.44 14.61 -14.64
N LEU A 76 14.13 14.56 -13.50
CA LEU A 76 15.03 13.47 -13.18
C LEU A 76 14.31 12.11 -13.12
N VAL A 77 13.22 12.00 -12.36
CA VAL A 77 12.51 10.72 -12.25
C VAL A 77 11.83 10.32 -13.56
N GLU A 78 11.27 11.27 -14.30
CA GLU A 78 10.72 11.01 -15.64
C GLU A 78 11.78 10.45 -16.59
N ASN A 79 13.01 10.99 -16.55
CA ASN A 79 14.13 10.47 -17.34
C ASN A 79 14.61 9.08 -16.90
N ILE A 80 14.46 8.74 -15.62
CA ILE A 80 14.76 7.39 -15.10
C ILE A 80 13.71 6.40 -15.60
N LEU A 81 12.43 6.79 -15.50
CA LEU A 81 11.29 5.94 -15.84
C LEU A 81 11.06 5.79 -17.35
N SER A 82 11.50 6.75 -18.17
CA SER A 82 11.41 6.68 -19.63
C SER A 82 12.37 5.67 -20.26
N LYS A 83 13.30 5.10 -19.49
CA LYS A 83 14.24 4.12 -20.05
C LYS A 83 13.55 2.80 -20.39
N PRO A 84 13.93 2.16 -21.51
CA PRO A 84 13.45 0.83 -21.83
C PRO A 84 13.72 -0.14 -20.68
N LYS A 85 12.72 -0.96 -20.32
CA LYS A 85 12.82 -1.95 -19.22
C LYS A 85 13.10 -1.34 -17.84
N ALA A 86 12.80 -0.05 -17.64
CA ALA A 86 12.95 0.58 -16.33
C ALA A 86 12.14 -0.16 -15.26
N LEU A 87 10.85 -0.39 -15.51
CA LEU A 87 9.97 -1.09 -14.56
C LEU A 87 10.51 -2.47 -14.18
N THR A 88 10.84 -3.32 -15.15
CA THR A 88 11.35 -4.68 -14.86
C THR A 88 12.65 -4.65 -14.08
N THR A 89 13.56 -3.72 -14.40
CA THR A 89 14.83 -3.55 -13.69
C THR A 89 14.59 -3.10 -12.26
N LEU A 90 13.73 -2.10 -12.05
CA LEU A 90 13.46 -1.50 -10.75
C LEU A 90 12.66 -2.44 -9.83
N VAL A 91 11.70 -3.20 -10.38
CA VAL A 91 10.95 -4.23 -9.63
C VAL A 91 11.87 -5.38 -9.23
N SER A 92 12.69 -5.89 -10.15
CA SER A 92 13.65 -6.96 -9.83
C SER A 92 14.67 -6.53 -8.76
N GLY A 93 15.02 -5.25 -8.75
CA GLY A 93 15.93 -4.66 -7.77
C GLY A 93 15.23 -4.03 -6.58
N ALA A 94 13.91 -4.12 -6.39
CA ALA A 94 13.15 -3.28 -5.46
C ALA A 94 13.63 -3.34 -3.99
N VAL A 95 14.32 -4.42 -3.62
CA VAL A 95 15.17 -4.48 -2.42
C VAL A 95 16.59 -4.84 -2.83
N ARG A 96 17.56 -3.97 -2.56
CA ARG A 96 18.99 -4.23 -2.80
C ARG A 96 19.78 -4.00 -1.52
N LYS A 97 20.63 -4.97 -1.15
CA LYS A 97 21.46 -4.92 0.08
C LYS A 97 20.62 -4.65 1.35
N GLY A 98 19.41 -5.22 1.41
CA GLY A 98 18.48 -5.02 2.54
C GLY A 98 17.79 -3.65 2.59
N GLN A 99 18.10 -2.75 1.65
CA GLN A 99 17.47 -1.44 1.55
C GLN A 99 16.35 -1.46 0.51
N ARG A 100 15.23 -0.82 0.85
CA ARG A 100 14.08 -0.68 -0.05
C ARG A 100 14.31 0.49 -0.99
N LEU A 101 13.89 0.32 -2.25
CA LEU A 101 14.01 1.38 -3.24
C LEU A 101 13.15 2.60 -2.90
N ILE A 102 11.88 2.36 -2.57
CA ILE A 102 10.93 3.38 -2.14
C ILE A 102 10.57 3.10 -0.68
N PRO A 103 11.01 3.94 0.28
CA PRO A 103 10.57 3.87 1.67
C PRO A 103 9.06 4.09 1.80
N VAL A 104 8.47 3.59 2.90
CA VAL A 104 7.02 3.76 3.15
C VAL A 104 6.65 5.24 3.26
N SER A 105 7.46 6.05 3.98
CA SER A 105 7.26 7.50 4.07
C SER A 105 7.33 8.19 2.71
N SER A 106 8.26 7.78 1.85
CA SER A 106 8.36 8.30 0.48
C SER A 106 7.14 7.91 -0.36
N PHE A 107 6.57 6.72 -0.14
CA PHE A 107 5.36 6.29 -0.84
C PHE A 107 4.12 7.09 -0.40
N GLU A 108 3.97 7.35 0.90
CA GLU A 108 2.94 8.25 1.44
C GLU A 108 3.05 9.66 0.82
N ILE A 109 4.27 10.22 0.78
CA ILE A 109 4.54 11.53 0.15
C ILE A 109 4.17 11.51 -1.33
N LEU A 110 4.56 10.47 -2.07
CA LEU A 110 4.21 10.31 -3.47
C LEU A 110 2.68 10.34 -3.67
N MET A 111 1.93 9.64 -2.82
CA MET A 111 0.47 9.58 -2.91
C MET A 111 -0.16 10.95 -2.66
N ARG A 112 0.28 11.67 -1.60
CA ARG A 112 -0.18 13.05 -1.32
C ARG A 112 0.14 14.04 -2.44
N LEU A 113 1.32 13.92 -3.07
CA LEU A 113 1.71 14.79 -4.19
C LEU A 113 0.95 14.47 -5.49
N THR A 114 0.49 13.23 -5.64
CA THR A 114 -0.27 12.77 -6.81
C THR A 114 -1.73 13.19 -6.71
N PHE A 115 -2.32 13.04 -5.52
CA PHE A 115 -3.74 13.34 -5.26
C PHE A 115 -3.90 14.47 -4.24
N PRO A 116 -3.39 15.68 -4.52
CA PRO A 116 -3.59 16.81 -3.62
C PRO A 116 -5.03 17.33 -3.73
N ALA A 117 -5.48 18.09 -2.74
CA ALA A 117 -6.78 18.75 -2.77
C ALA A 117 -7.01 19.54 -4.09
N PRO A 118 -8.24 19.61 -4.62
CA PRO A 118 -8.50 20.27 -5.90
C PRO A 118 -7.95 21.70 -6.02
N SER A 119 -7.96 22.46 -4.92
CA SER A 119 -7.44 23.83 -4.83
C SER A 119 -5.92 23.95 -4.89
N THR A 120 -5.18 22.88 -4.62
CA THR A 120 -3.71 22.87 -4.58
C THR A 120 -3.10 22.18 -5.80
N ARG A 121 -3.93 21.74 -6.76
CA ARG A 121 -3.48 21.12 -8.01
C ARG A 121 -2.67 22.10 -8.84
N THR A 122 -1.50 21.65 -9.31
CA THR A 122 -0.59 22.45 -10.15
C THR A 122 -0.18 21.68 -11.41
N LYS A 123 0.65 22.29 -12.27
CA LYS A 123 1.26 21.57 -13.41
C LYS A 123 2.11 20.37 -12.95
N ALA A 124 2.70 20.42 -11.76
CA ALA A 124 3.47 19.31 -11.19
C ALA A 124 2.57 18.11 -10.86
N THR A 125 1.31 18.34 -10.47
CA THR A 125 0.35 17.27 -10.15
C THR A 125 0.15 16.32 -11.33
N LYS A 126 -0.02 16.85 -12.54
CA LYS A 126 -0.15 16.02 -13.76
C LYS A 126 1.08 15.16 -14.04
N ARG A 127 2.26 15.64 -13.65
CA ARG A 127 3.54 14.90 -13.80
C ARG A 127 3.62 13.78 -12.77
N PHE A 128 3.21 14.03 -11.52
CA PHE A 128 3.08 13.00 -10.50
C PHE A 128 2.07 11.92 -10.90
N GLU A 129 0.89 12.30 -11.41
CA GLU A 129 -0.13 11.37 -11.92
C GLU A 129 0.42 10.47 -13.03
N ALA A 130 1.26 11.00 -13.93
CA ALA A 130 1.86 10.23 -15.00
C ALA A 130 2.87 9.18 -14.51
N ILE A 131 3.65 9.48 -13.48
CA ILE A 131 4.69 8.57 -12.94
C ILE A 131 4.15 7.64 -11.85
N TYR A 132 3.03 8.00 -11.21
CA TYR A 132 2.48 7.31 -10.05
C TYR A 132 2.23 5.81 -10.27
N PRO A 133 1.58 5.34 -11.35
CA PRO A 133 1.26 3.92 -11.51
C PRO A 133 2.50 3.02 -11.51
N LEU A 134 3.60 3.49 -12.11
CA LEU A 134 4.87 2.74 -12.15
C LEU A 134 5.52 2.74 -10.77
N LEU A 135 5.61 3.90 -10.12
CA LEU A 135 6.21 4.02 -8.80
C LEU A 135 5.41 3.29 -7.71
N LYS A 136 4.09 3.26 -7.80
CA LYS A 136 3.20 2.43 -6.97
C LYS A 136 3.57 0.96 -7.11
N GLN A 137 3.68 0.44 -8.33
CA GLN A 137 4.09 -0.97 -8.52
C GLN A 137 5.45 -1.27 -7.88
N VAL A 138 6.43 -0.38 -8.04
CA VAL A 138 7.76 -0.57 -7.44
C VAL A 138 7.71 -0.47 -5.91
N ALA A 139 6.86 0.41 -5.37
CA ALA A 139 6.67 0.58 -3.94
C ALA A 139 5.91 -0.58 -3.29
N LEU A 140 5.05 -1.30 -4.02
CA LEU A 140 4.25 -2.42 -3.52
C LEU A 140 4.89 -3.80 -3.77
N LEU A 141 5.53 -4.01 -4.93
CA LEU A 141 6.10 -5.32 -5.34
C LEU A 141 7.48 -5.63 -4.75
N ALA A 142 8.00 -4.83 -3.81
CA ALA A 142 9.31 -5.11 -3.24
C ALA A 142 9.33 -6.47 -2.50
N PRO A 143 10.30 -7.37 -2.78
CA PRO A 143 10.27 -8.75 -2.30
C PRO A 143 10.24 -8.86 -0.77
N GLU A 144 9.47 -9.82 -0.29
CA GLU A 144 9.27 -10.10 1.14
C GLU A 144 10.51 -10.79 1.71
N ASN A 145 11.20 -10.11 2.62
CA ASN A 145 12.08 -10.75 3.59
C ASN A 145 11.30 -10.96 4.91
N SER A 146 11.94 -11.48 5.95
CA SER A 146 11.35 -11.64 7.29
C SER A 146 10.75 -10.36 7.91
N THR A 147 10.96 -9.18 7.31
CA THR A 147 10.35 -7.90 7.68
C THR A 147 9.10 -7.50 6.87
N GLY A 148 8.59 -8.38 5.99
CA GLY A 148 7.40 -8.14 5.17
C GLY A 148 6.16 -7.74 5.97
N SER A 149 5.91 -8.40 7.10
CA SER A 149 4.80 -8.08 8.02
C SER A 149 4.89 -6.65 8.58
N LYS A 150 6.10 -6.17 8.92
CA LYS A 150 6.27 -4.80 9.43
C LYS A 150 5.95 -3.76 8.34
N ARG A 151 6.46 -3.96 7.13
CA ARG A 151 6.18 -3.06 6.00
C ARG A 151 4.70 -3.00 5.67
N MET A 152 4.03 -4.14 5.61
CA MET A 152 2.62 -4.18 5.26
C MET A 152 1.77 -3.45 6.29
N LYS A 153 2.12 -3.61 7.58
CA LYS A 153 1.52 -2.85 8.69
C LYS A 153 1.75 -1.35 8.57
N GLU A 154 2.97 -0.90 8.30
CA GLU A 154 3.27 0.51 8.06
C GLU A 154 2.46 1.07 6.87
N ILE A 155 2.34 0.30 5.79
CA ILE A 155 1.55 0.68 4.60
C ILE A 155 0.06 0.80 4.96
N PHE A 156 -0.47 -0.20 5.65
CA PHE A 156 -1.85 -0.22 6.11
C PHE A 156 -2.16 1.00 7.00
N THR A 157 -1.31 1.29 7.99
CA THR A 157 -1.49 2.42 8.91
C THR A 157 -1.62 3.75 8.17
N PHE A 158 -0.63 4.13 7.35
CA PHE A 158 -0.69 5.44 6.68
C PHE A 158 -1.85 5.49 5.67
N SER A 159 -2.21 4.36 5.06
CA SER A 159 -3.31 4.31 4.09
C SER A 159 -4.66 4.48 4.79
N LEU A 160 -4.85 3.90 5.97
CA LEU A 160 -6.04 4.11 6.79
C LEU A 160 -6.16 5.58 7.23
N GLU A 161 -5.06 6.16 7.72
CA GLU A 161 -5.02 7.58 8.11
C GLU A 161 -5.32 8.53 6.94
N LEU A 162 -4.90 8.19 5.71
CA LEU A 162 -5.20 8.99 4.53
C LEU A 162 -6.61 8.76 3.98
N ALA A 163 -7.21 7.60 4.25
CA ALA A 163 -8.59 7.31 3.90
C ALA A 163 -9.59 8.16 4.71
N GLU A 164 -9.21 8.69 5.87
CA GLU A 164 -10.04 9.63 6.65
C GLU A 164 -10.29 10.97 5.94
N GLN A 165 -9.58 11.26 4.84
CA GLN A 165 -9.75 12.51 4.12
C GLN A 165 -11.01 12.49 3.24
N GLU A 166 -12.11 13.00 3.79
CA GLU A 166 -13.44 13.06 3.16
C GLU A 166 -13.41 13.42 1.66
N ASP A 167 -14.18 12.64 0.88
CA ASP A 167 -14.55 12.89 -0.52
C ASP A 167 -13.39 13.35 -1.41
N SER A 168 -12.27 12.63 -1.37
CA SER A 168 -11.10 12.90 -2.18
C SER A 168 -10.61 11.67 -2.94
N VAL A 169 -10.07 11.90 -4.15
CA VAL A 169 -9.37 10.86 -4.94
C VAL A 169 -8.22 10.24 -4.13
N LEU A 170 -7.65 10.99 -3.19
CA LEU A 170 -6.63 10.48 -2.27
C LEU A 170 -7.19 9.41 -1.34
N ALA A 171 -8.36 9.64 -0.74
CA ALA A 171 -9.00 8.66 0.12
C ALA A 171 -9.40 7.40 -0.66
N GLU A 172 -9.96 7.54 -1.86
CA GLU A 172 -10.30 6.38 -2.71
C GLU A 172 -9.07 5.49 -3.01
N GLU A 173 -7.95 6.11 -3.35
CA GLU A 173 -6.68 5.43 -3.58
C GLU A 173 -6.12 4.84 -2.29
N ALA A 174 -6.16 5.59 -1.18
CA ALA A 174 -5.67 5.13 0.12
C ALA A 174 -6.47 3.91 0.61
N THR A 175 -7.79 3.93 0.50
CA THR A 175 -8.65 2.77 0.81
C THR A 175 -8.30 1.57 -0.06
N ALA A 176 -8.03 1.76 -1.36
CA ALA A 176 -7.59 0.67 -2.23
C ALA A 176 -6.22 0.08 -1.80
N ILE A 177 -5.28 0.92 -1.36
CA ILE A 177 -4.00 0.45 -0.81
C ILE A 177 -4.19 -0.26 0.54
N ALA A 178 -5.09 0.22 1.39
CA ALA A 178 -5.41 -0.43 2.66
C ALA A 178 -6.02 -1.83 2.45
N ILE A 179 -6.97 -1.97 1.50
CA ILE A 179 -7.50 -3.28 1.09
C ILE A 179 -6.38 -4.17 0.57
N TRP A 180 -5.55 -3.67 -0.34
CA TRP A 180 -4.39 -4.42 -0.83
C TRP A 180 -3.54 -4.94 0.33
N ALA A 181 -3.20 -4.10 1.31
CA ALA A 181 -2.40 -4.51 2.46
C ALA A 181 -3.09 -5.57 3.34
N LEU A 182 -4.41 -5.49 3.54
CA LEU A 182 -5.21 -6.49 4.24
C LEU A 182 -5.21 -7.85 3.52
N THR A 183 -5.28 -7.82 2.18
CA THR A 183 -5.31 -9.04 1.36
C THR A 183 -3.95 -9.71 1.23
N GLU A 184 -2.86 -8.94 1.18
CA GLU A 184 -1.51 -9.49 1.19
C GLU A 184 -1.11 -10.05 2.56
N ASN A 185 -1.59 -9.45 3.65
CA ASN A 185 -1.20 -9.89 5.00
C ASN A 185 -2.35 -9.79 6.00
N ALA A 186 -2.89 -10.94 6.41
CA ALA A 186 -3.97 -11.00 7.39
C ALA A 186 -3.60 -10.45 8.78
N ASP A 187 -2.31 -10.32 9.14
CA ASP A 187 -1.93 -9.64 10.39
C ASP A 187 -2.27 -8.15 10.38
N CYS A 188 -2.53 -7.55 9.21
CA CYS A 188 -3.06 -6.18 9.13
C CYS A 188 -4.47 -6.07 9.74
N PHE A 189 -5.28 -7.14 9.77
CA PHE A 189 -6.57 -7.14 10.49
C PHE A 189 -6.38 -6.99 12.01
N LYS A 190 -5.31 -7.56 12.58
CA LYS A 190 -5.00 -7.39 14.00
C LYS A 190 -4.54 -5.96 14.31
N LEU A 191 -3.83 -5.34 13.37
CA LEU A 191 -3.45 -3.94 13.49
C LEU A 191 -4.68 -3.03 13.37
N TRP A 192 -5.56 -3.33 12.41
CA TRP A 192 -6.82 -2.62 12.25
C TRP A 192 -7.66 -2.65 13.52
N ASP A 193 -7.66 -3.78 14.26
CA ASP A 193 -8.31 -3.85 15.58
C ASP A 193 -7.87 -2.74 16.55
N ASN A 194 -6.57 -2.45 16.59
CA ASN A 194 -6.04 -1.40 17.47
C ASN A 194 -6.40 0.00 16.98
N LEU A 195 -6.50 0.22 15.67
CA LEU A 195 -6.74 1.52 15.06
C LEU A 195 -8.23 1.83 14.86
N TYR A 196 -9.10 0.82 14.92
CA TYR A 196 -10.49 0.88 14.52
C TYR A 196 -11.31 1.98 15.20
N THR A 197 -11.14 2.15 16.51
CA THR A 197 -11.92 3.14 17.27
C THR A 197 -11.47 4.57 17.01
N GLU A 198 -10.18 4.76 16.70
CA GLU A 198 -9.60 6.07 16.40
C GLU A 198 -9.91 6.50 14.97
N ASN A 199 -10.05 5.52 14.06
CA ASN A 199 -10.27 5.72 12.63
C ASN A 199 -11.62 5.14 12.18
N LEU A 200 -12.69 5.40 12.95
CA LEU A 200 -13.98 4.75 12.70
C LEU A 200 -14.53 5.07 11.31
N ASP A 201 -14.41 6.31 10.87
CA ASP A 201 -14.99 6.81 9.62
C ASP A 201 -14.31 6.17 8.42
N ALA A 202 -12.97 6.24 8.38
CA ALA A 202 -12.18 5.50 7.40
C ALA A 202 -12.40 3.98 7.48
N SER A 203 -12.67 3.44 8.67
CA SER A 203 -12.98 2.03 8.84
C SER A 203 -14.34 1.65 8.26
N VAL A 204 -15.35 2.53 8.34
CA VAL A 204 -16.65 2.33 7.69
C VAL A 204 -16.47 2.27 6.17
N ASP A 205 -15.78 3.24 5.59
CA ASP A 205 -15.53 3.31 4.14
C ASP A 205 -14.71 2.11 3.65
N LEU A 206 -13.70 1.70 4.44
CA LEU A 206 -12.90 0.53 4.16
C LEU A 206 -13.71 -0.77 4.25
N LEU A 207 -14.60 -0.90 5.24
CA LEU A 207 -15.50 -2.06 5.38
C LEU A 207 -16.53 -2.12 4.25
N GLU A 208 -17.09 -0.98 3.84
CA GLU A 208 -17.99 -0.86 2.70
C GLU A 208 -17.31 -1.36 1.43
N LYS A 209 -16.17 -0.76 1.08
CA LYS A 209 -15.43 -1.12 -0.13
C LYS A 209 -14.94 -2.56 -0.11
N LEU A 210 -14.50 -3.06 1.05
CA LEU A 210 -14.12 -4.47 1.21
C LEU A 210 -15.32 -5.41 1.04
N ALA A 211 -16.52 -5.01 1.44
CA ALA A 211 -17.73 -5.79 1.23
C ALA A 211 -18.15 -5.80 -0.24
N ASP A 212 -18.08 -4.66 -0.93
CA ASP A 212 -18.40 -4.54 -2.35
C ASP A 212 -17.45 -5.35 -3.23
N GLU A 213 -16.15 -5.30 -2.93
CA GLU A 213 -15.09 -6.02 -3.65
C GLU A 213 -14.81 -7.41 -3.06
N TRP A 214 -15.66 -7.91 -2.15
CA TRP A 214 -15.37 -9.14 -1.40
C TRP A 214 -15.08 -10.34 -2.31
N LYS A 215 -15.79 -10.45 -3.43
CA LYS A 215 -15.60 -11.55 -4.39
C LYS A 215 -14.18 -11.60 -4.94
N ASP A 216 -13.57 -10.44 -5.17
CA ASP A 216 -12.22 -10.33 -5.74
C ASP A 216 -11.14 -10.69 -4.72
N HIS A 217 -11.40 -10.40 -3.43
CA HIS A 217 -10.43 -10.55 -2.35
C HIS A 217 -10.60 -11.85 -1.53
N SER A 218 -11.79 -12.44 -1.56
CA SER A 218 -12.21 -13.56 -0.70
C SER A 218 -11.30 -14.79 -0.83
N ILE A 219 -10.88 -15.13 -2.06
CA ILE A 219 -10.00 -16.27 -2.33
C ILE A 219 -8.67 -16.10 -1.60
N LYS A 220 -8.09 -14.89 -1.65
CA LYS A 220 -6.81 -14.61 -1.01
C LYS A 220 -6.94 -14.56 0.51
N LEU A 221 -7.97 -13.88 1.02
CA LEU A 221 -8.25 -13.78 2.46
C LEU A 221 -8.66 -15.11 3.10
N SER A 222 -9.12 -16.07 2.29
CA SER A 222 -9.51 -17.41 2.74
C SER A 222 -8.50 -18.50 2.35
N SER A 223 -7.37 -18.12 1.73
CA SER A 223 -6.38 -19.08 1.22
C SER A 223 -5.73 -19.92 2.32
N SER A 224 -5.58 -19.34 3.51
CA SER A 224 -5.02 -19.99 4.70
C SER A 224 -6.08 -20.06 5.80
N PRO A 225 -6.28 -21.23 6.47
CA PRO A 225 -7.20 -21.35 7.60
C PRO A 225 -6.92 -20.36 8.73
N ARG A 226 -5.64 -20.02 8.95
CA ARG A 226 -5.21 -19.02 9.94
C ARG A 226 -5.67 -17.61 9.57
N ASP A 227 -5.48 -17.25 8.31
CA ASP A 227 -5.79 -15.91 7.80
C ASP A 227 -7.30 -15.70 7.80
N ALA A 228 -8.00 -16.72 7.30
CA ALA A 228 -9.44 -16.82 7.40
C ALA A 228 -9.88 -16.65 8.87
N LEU A 229 -9.34 -17.41 9.82
CA LEU A 229 -9.72 -17.27 11.23
C LEU A 229 -9.48 -15.85 11.76
N THR A 230 -8.34 -15.25 11.41
CA THR A 230 -7.97 -13.87 11.81
C THR A 230 -9.01 -12.86 11.32
N VAL A 231 -9.40 -12.91 10.05
CA VAL A 231 -10.45 -12.03 9.50
C VAL A 231 -11.77 -12.19 10.24
N SER A 232 -12.20 -13.43 10.49
CA SER A 232 -13.47 -13.68 11.20
C SER A 232 -13.44 -13.13 12.62
N GLN A 233 -12.33 -13.34 13.34
CA GLN A 233 -12.17 -12.87 14.71
C GLN A 233 -12.18 -11.34 14.77
N THR A 234 -11.42 -10.66 13.90
CA THR A 234 -11.39 -9.20 13.86
C THR A 234 -12.77 -8.60 13.56
N LEU A 235 -13.49 -9.13 12.56
CA LEU A 235 -14.84 -8.62 12.25
C LEU A 235 -15.81 -8.85 13.42
N GLN A 236 -15.70 -9.96 14.16
CA GLN A 236 -16.52 -10.16 15.36
C GLN A 236 -16.15 -9.18 16.48
N ILE A 237 -14.86 -8.86 16.65
CA ILE A 237 -14.42 -7.83 17.61
C ILE A 237 -15.00 -6.46 17.25
N PHE A 238 -14.98 -6.07 15.97
CA PHE A 238 -15.61 -4.82 15.51
C PHE A 238 -17.09 -4.76 15.85
N ARG A 239 -17.82 -5.85 15.60
CA ARG A 239 -19.23 -5.93 15.97
C ARG A 239 -19.47 -5.79 17.48
N GLN A 240 -18.61 -6.38 18.30
CA GLN A 240 -18.66 -6.20 19.76
C GLN A 240 -18.40 -4.75 20.16
N LYS A 241 -17.36 -4.12 19.61
CA LYS A 241 -17.04 -2.70 19.83
C LYS A 241 -18.20 -1.78 19.44
N ASN A 242 -18.82 -2.02 18.28
CA ASN A 242 -19.98 -1.27 17.81
C ASN A 242 -21.21 -1.47 18.70
N ALA A 243 -21.46 -2.69 19.18
CA ALA A 243 -22.56 -2.98 20.10
C ALA A 243 -22.37 -2.28 21.46
N ILE A 244 -21.14 -2.25 21.99
CA ILE A 244 -20.81 -1.52 23.22
C ILE A 244 -21.04 -0.01 23.02
N ALA A 245 -20.56 0.56 21.92
CA ALA A 245 -20.77 1.97 21.60
C ALA A 245 -22.26 2.33 21.46
N ALA A 246 -23.06 1.44 20.87
CA ALA A 246 -24.51 1.61 20.74
C ALA A 246 -25.23 1.71 22.10
N ILE A 247 -24.74 1.00 23.12
CA ILE A 247 -25.29 1.03 24.47
C ILE A 247 -24.83 2.31 25.21
N THR A 248 -23.59 2.74 25.01
CA THR A 248 -22.97 3.81 25.83
C THR A 248 -23.21 5.23 25.30
N GLN A 249 -23.32 5.42 23.98
CA GLN A 249 -23.34 6.76 23.36
C GLN A 249 -24.74 7.28 23.02
N GLY A 250 -25.78 6.45 23.14
CA GLY A 250 -27.16 6.81 22.80
C GLY A 250 -27.43 6.91 21.29
N ARG A 251 -28.70 6.74 20.89
CA ARG A 251 -29.10 6.47 19.49
C ARG A 251 -28.63 7.50 18.45
N ALA A 252 -28.45 8.76 18.83
CA ALA A 252 -28.05 9.84 17.92
C ALA A 252 -26.58 9.80 17.49
N ASN A 253 -25.70 9.21 18.30
CA ASN A 253 -24.24 9.17 18.05
C ASN A 253 -23.74 7.83 17.49
N CYS A 254 -24.65 6.93 17.10
CA CYS A 254 -24.30 5.55 16.73
C CYS A 254 -24.37 5.26 15.22
N SER A 255 -24.52 6.28 14.36
CA SER A 255 -24.70 6.09 12.91
C SER A 255 -23.54 5.29 12.29
N GLN A 256 -22.30 5.73 12.52
CA GLN A 256 -21.08 5.09 11.99
C GLN A 256 -20.90 3.68 12.56
N HIS A 257 -21.13 3.48 13.85
CA HIS A 257 -21.07 2.15 14.47
C HIS A 257 -22.10 1.17 13.90
N ASN A 258 -23.32 1.64 13.61
CA ASN A 258 -24.36 0.82 12.99
C ASN A 258 -24.00 0.45 11.55
N GLU A 259 -23.45 1.41 10.79
CA GLU A 259 -23.01 1.19 9.41
C GLU A 259 -21.84 0.20 9.35
N ALA A 260 -20.83 0.37 10.22
CA ALA A 260 -19.74 -0.59 10.33
C ALA A 260 -20.22 -2.01 10.73
N ASP A 261 -21.17 -2.14 11.66
CA ASP A 261 -21.74 -3.45 12.04
C ASP A 261 -22.52 -4.09 10.88
N LYS A 262 -23.22 -3.30 10.06
CA LYS A 262 -23.88 -3.76 8.83
C LYS A 262 -22.88 -4.39 7.88
N TYR A 263 -21.77 -3.72 7.57
CA TYR A 263 -20.74 -4.28 6.66
C TYR A 263 -20.02 -5.49 7.25
N CYS A 264 -19.72 -5.47 8.55
CA CYS A 264 -19.15 -6.65 9.23
C CYS A 264 -20.07 -7.88 9.10
N LYS A 265 -21.40 -7.71 9.30
CA LYS A 265 -22.39 -8.78 9.11
C LYS A 265 -22.42 -9.29 7.67
N LEU A 266 -22.39 -8.37 6.70
CA LEU A 266 -22.42 -8.71 5.28
C LEU A 266 -21.21 -9.59 4.90
N ILE A 267 -20.00 -9.18 5.27
CA ILE A 267 -18.77 -9.92 4.98
C ILE A 267 -18.77 -11.30 5.66
N LEU A 268 -19.15 -11.35 6.94
CA LEU A 268 -19.25 -12.62 7.68
C LEU A 268 -20.31 -13.57 7.07
N GLY A 269 -21.42 -13.01 6.57
CA GLY A 269 -22.49 -13.74 5.89
C GLY A 269 -22.01 -14.37 4.57
N MET A 270 -21.46 -13.55 3.67
CA MET A 270 -20.91 -14.00 2.37
C MET A 270 -19.88 -15.12 2.56
N ARG A 271 -19.06 -15.02 3.61
CA ARG A 271 -18.07 -16.04 3.90
C ARG A 271 -18.66 -17.36 4.39
N ARG A 272 -19.75 -17.31 5.16
CA ARG A 272 -20.46 -18.53 5.60
C ARG A 272 -21.07 -19.27 4.41
N GLU A 273 -21.65 -18.53 3.46
CA GLU A 273 -22.22 -19.09 2.22
C GLU A 273 -21.13 -19.79 1.39
N HIS A 274 -19.99 -19.13 1.16
CA HIS A 274 -18.88 -19.73 0.44
C HIS A 274 -18.35 -21.02 1.10
N LEU A 275 -18.29 -21.07 2.44
CA LEU A 275 -17.89 -22.29 3.16
C LEU A 275 -18.89 -23.43 2.99
N LEU A 276 -20.20 -23.13 2.96
CA LEU A 276 -21.24 -24.12 2.75
C LEU A 276 -21.21 -24.68 1.32
N ASP A 277 -20.96 -23.84 0.32
CA ASP A 277 -20.84 -24.27 -1.08
C ASP A 277 -19.61 -25.17 -1.29
N VAL A 278 -18.46 -24.83 -0.71
CA VAL A 278 -17.24 -25.66 -0.77
C VAL A 278 -17.43 -26.98 -0.02
N ALA A 279 -18.05 -26.95 1.15
CA ALA A 279 -18.41 -28.18 1.88
C ALA A 279 -19.35 -29.05 1.04
N GLY A 280 -20.40 -28.49 0.44
CA GLY A 280 -21.32 -29.20 -0.45
C GLY A 280 -20.61 -29.84 -1.65
N ALA A 281 -19.71 -29.10 -2.31
CA ALA A 281 -18.92 -29.59 -3.44
C ALA A 281 -17.96 -30.73 -3.04
N THR A 282 -17.30 -30.61 -1.89
CA THR A 282 -16.41 -31.68 -1.37
C THR A 282 -17.17 -32.93 -0.95
N TYR A 283 -18.38 -32.80 -0.38
CA TYR A 283 -19.24 -33.95 -0.12
C TYR A 283 -19.70 -34.63 -1.42
N LEU A 284 -20.03 -33.87 -2.47
CA LEU A 284 -20.40 -34.43 -3.78
C LEU A 284 -19.23 -35.17 -4.45
N LEU A 285 -18.01 -34.63 -4.38
CA LEU A 285 -16.79 -35.30 -4.86
C LEU A 285 -16.46 -36.56 -4.05
N GLY A 286 -16.55 -36.50 -2.72
CA GLY A 286 -16.35 -37.66 -1.85
C GLY A 286 -17.37 -38.76 -2.10
N GLY A 287 -18.65 -38.40 -2.32
CA GLY A 287 -19.71 -39.32 -2.69
C GLY A 287 -19.51 -39.97 -4.06
N ALA A 288 -19.06 -39.21 -5.07
CA ALA A 288 -18.76 -39.73 -6.40
C ALA A 288 -17.57 -40.72 -6.38
N VAL A 289 -16.53 -40.43 -5.59
CA VAL A 289 -15.38 -41.34 -5.42
C VAL A 289 -15.79 -42.62 -4.67
N ALA A 290 -16.59 -42.51 -3.61
CA ALA A 290 -17.09 -43.67 -2.88
C ALA A 290 -18.00 -44.56 -3.76
N ALA A 291 -18.85 -43.96 -4.59
CA ALA A 291 -19.70 -44.68 -5.54
C ALA A 291 -18.88 -45.38 -6.64
N ALA A 292 -17.82 -44.75 -7.15
CA ALA A 292 -16.92 -45.36 -8.12
C ALA A 292 -16.15 -46.55 -7.54
N ILE A 293 -15.68 -46.45 -6.29
CA ILE A 293 -15.01 -47.56 -5.59
C ILE A 293 -15.98 -48.74 -5.36
N ALA A 294 -17.22 -48.46 -4.96
CA ALA A 294 -18.25 -49.49 -4.76
C ALA A 294 -18.62 -50.21 -6.07
N LEU A 295 -18.70 -49.47 -7.19
CA LEU A 295 -18.94 -50.06 -8.52
C LEU A 295 -17.80 -50.97 -8.95
N VAL A 296 -16.54 -50.56 -8.75
CA VAL A 296 -15.37 -51.40 -9.09
C VAL A 296 -15.32 -52.69 -8.25
N GLN A 297 -15.72 -52.63 -6.97
CA GLN A 297 -15.78 -53.82 -6.10
C GLN A 297 -16.92 -54.78 -6.44
N SER A 298 -18.00 -54.30 -7.06
CA SER A 298 -19.14 -55.14 -7.48
C SER A 298 -18.90 -55.96 -8.76
N TYR A 299 -17.77 -55.72 -9.45
CA TYR A 299 -17.37 -56.40 -10.69
C TYR A 299 -16.20 -57.38 -10.50
N GLN A 300 -15.77 -57.64 -9.26
CA GLN A 300 -14.84 -58.72 -8.88
C GLN A 300 -15.61 -59.86 -8.21
#